data_AF-A0A6G1JRN6-F1
#
_entry.id   AF-A0A6G1JRN6-F1
#
_cell.length_a   1.000
_cell.length_b   1.000
_cell.length_c   1.000
_cell.angle_alpha   90.00
_cell.angle_beta   90.00
_cell.angle_gamma   90.00
#
_symmetry.space_group_name_H-M   'P 1'
#
loop_
_entity.id
_entity.type
_entity.pdbx_description
1 polymer ?
#
loop_
_entity_poly.entity_id
_entity_poly.type
_entity_poly.pdbx_seq_one_letter_code
_entity_poly.pdbx_strand_id
1 'polypeptide(L)'
;MHHHTIEDAHMFPAFKRVKGVKSLQHNIEQHKEFSDGLNELHNHSTSTEPDDYNGQRFCKLIDVFAKPLHQHLTNEIDILWAMDSVPANKQP
;
A
#
# COMPACT_ATOMS: atom_id res chain seq x y z
N MET A 1 0.51 8.11 -9.53
CA MET A 1 -0.28 8.17 -8.28
C MET A 1 -0.58 6.74 -7.86
N HIS A 2 -0.15 6.31 -6.67
CA HIS A 2 -0.42 4.96 -6.15
C HIS A 2 -1.68 5.02 -5.25
N HIS A 3 -2.46 3.94 -5.14
CA HIS A 3 -3.67 3.93 -4.31
C HIS A 3 -3.39 4.25 -2.83
N HIS A 4 -2.27 3.77 -2.28
CA HIS A 4 -1.80 4.13 -0.94
C HIS A 4 -1.68 5.65 -0.69
N THR A 5 -1.38 6.45 -1.73
CA THR A 5 -1.39 7.91 -1.61
C THR A 5 -2.80 8.45 -1.34
N ILE A 6 -3.80 7.88 -2.00
CA ILE A 6 -5.22 8.23 -1.80
C ILE A 6 -5.69 7.76 -0.42
N GLU A 7 -5.27 6.56 -0.02
CA GLU A 7 -5.61 6.00 1.29
C GLU A 7 -5.07 6.87 2.43
N ASP A 8 -3.77 7.21 2.39
CA ASP A 8 -3.13 8.04 3.41
C ASP A 8 -3.68 9.48 3.44
N ALA A 9 -3.88 10.09 2.27
CA ALA A 9 -4.29 11.49 2.19
C ALA A 9 -5.78 11.72 2.44
N HIS A 10 -6.63 10.72 2.12
CA HIS A 10 -8.08 10.92 2.06
C HIS A 10 -8.88 9.85 2.78
N MET A 11 -8.67 8.56 2.48
CA MET A 11 -9.55 7.51 3.01
C MET A 11 -9.31 7.25 4.50
N PHE A 12 -8.07 7.03 4.93
CA PHE A 12 -7.76 6.77 6.33
C PHE A 12 -8.14 7.94 7.24
N PRO A 13 -7.91 9.22 6.87
CA PRO A 13 -8.46 10.37 7.61
C PRO A 13 -9.98 10.36 7.70
N ALA A 14 -10.69 9.93 6.65
CA ALA A 14 -12.14 9.82 6.66
C ALA A 14 -12.63 8.71 7.60
N PHE A 15 -11.99 7.56 7.57
CA PHE A 15 -12.34 6.41 8.41
C PHE A 15 -12.10 6.67 9.89
N LYS A 16 -11.03 7.40 10.24
CA LYS A 16 -10.77 7.86 11.62
C LYS A 16 -11.90 8.69 12.22
N ARG A 17 -12.77 9.30 11.41
CA ARG A 17 -13.93 10.07 11.89
C ARG A 17 -15.16 9.21 12.20
N VAL A 18 -15.17 7.94 11.80
CA VAL A 18 -16.29 7.02 12.03
C VAL A 18 -16.13 6.34 13.39
N LYS A 19 -17.14 6.47 14.26
CA LYS A 19 -17.12 5.85 15.60
C LYS A 19 -17.05 4.33 15.48
N GLY A 20 -16.04 3.73 16.12
CA GLY A 20 -15.84 2.28 16.16
C GLY A 20 -14.82 1.74 15.16
N VAL A 21 -14.26 2.58 14.29
CA VAL A 21 -13.14 2.20 13.43
C VAL A 21 -11.85 2.12 14.25
N LYS A 22 -11.09 1.03 14.05
CA LYS A 22 -9.78 0.83 14.68
C LYS A 22 -8.72 1.74 14.04
N SER A 23 -7.59 1.93 14.73
CA SER A 23 -6.48 2.70 14.19
C SER A 23 -5.94 2.07 12.89
N LEU A 24 -5.72 2.92 11.88
CA LEU A 24 -5.13 2.59 10.57
C LEU A 24 -3.64 2.95 10.49
N GLN A 25 -3.03 3.29 11.63
CA GLN A 25 -1.65 3.76 11.70
C GLN A 25 -0.66 2.70 11.21
N HIS A 26 -0.98 1.43 11.43
CA HIS A 26 -0.16 0.31 10.97
C HIS A 26 -0.10 0.21 9.43
N ASN A 27 -1.20 0.44 8.72
CA ASN A 27 -1.23 0.46 7.25
C ASN A 27 -0.34 1.58 6.71
N ILE A 28 -0.44 2.78 7.30
CA ILE A 28 0.38 3.95 6.93
C ILE A 28 1.88 3.66 7.13
N GLU A 29 2.24 2.94 8.20
CA GLU A 29 3.62 2.54 8.44
C GLU A 29 4.10 1.51 7.42
N GLN A 30 3.26 0.52 7.09
CA GLN A 30 3.56 -0.48 6.07
C GLN A 30 3.73 0.14 4.68
N HIS A 31 2.96 1.18 4.32
CA HIS A 31 3.14 1.92 3.07
C HIS A 31 4.58 2.40 2.89
N LYS A 32 5.20 2.89 3.97
CA LYS A 32 6.58 3.39 3.93
C LYS A 32 7.60 2.28 3.67
N GLU A 33 7.32 1.04 4.07
CA GLU A 33 8.25 -0.08 3.95
C GLU A 33 8.49 -0.52 2.50
N PHE A 34 7.55 -0.25 1.59
CA PHE A 34 7.68 -0.66 0.18
C PHE A 34 7.62 0.52 -0.81
N SER A 35 7.23 1.72 -0.39
CA SER A 35 7.07 2.89 -1.29
C SER A 35 8.36 3.26 -2.02
N ASP A 36 9.50 3.22 -1.34
CA ASP A 36 10.79 3.55 -1.96
C ASP A 36 11.17 2.52 -3.03
N GLY A 37 10.95 1.23 -2.78
CA GLY A 37 11.22 0.17 -3.76
C GLY A 37 10.32 0.26 -4.99
N LEU A 38 9.04 0.63 -4.82
CA LEU A 38 8.13 0.90 -5.95
C LEU A 38 8.61 2.10 -6.79
N ASN A 39 9.08 3.17 -6.14
CA ASN A 39 9.63 4.34 -6.84
C ASN A 39 10.90 3.97 -7.61
N GLU A 40 11.78 3.15 -7.01
CA GLU A 40 13.01 2.70 -7.66
C GLU A 40 12.72 1.81 -8.88
N LEU A 41 11.75 0.89 -8.77
CA LEU A 41 11.28 0.08 -9.90
C LEU A 41 10.65 0.95 -11.00
N HIS A 42 9.82 1.91 -10.65
CA HIS A 42 9.22 2.86 -11.60
C HIS A 42 10.31 3.62 -12.35
N ASN A 43 11.25 4.23 -11.63
CA ASN A 43 12.34 5.00 -12.23
C ASN A 43 13.20 4.13 -13.15
N HIS A 44 13.56 2.92 -12.72
CA HIS A 44 14.28 1.98 -13.58
C HIS A 44 13.47 1.65 -14.85
N SER A 45 12.16 1.42 -14.74
CA SER A 45 11.30 1.08 -15.87
C SER A 45 11.10 2.22 -16.87
N THR A 46 11.18 3.48 -16.40
CA THR A 46 10.95 4.66 -17.25
C THR A 46 12.22 5.31 -17.80
N SER A 47 13.38 4.98 -17.23
CA SER A 47 14.64 5.67 -17.54
C SER A 47 15.76 4.74 -18.01
N THR A 48 15.53 3.43 -18.06
CA THR A 48 16.51 2.47 -18.60
C THR A 48 16.35 2.35 -20.11
N GLU A 49 17.42 2.68 -20.84
CA GLU A 49 17.46 2.44 -22.28
C GLU A 49 17.47 0.94 -22.59
N PRO A 50 16.96 0.51 -23.75
CA PRO A 50 16.89 -0.91 -24.10
C PRO A 50 18.23 -1.65 -24.01
N ASP A 51 19.32 -1.00 -24.40
CA ASP A 51 20.67 -1.58 -24.39
C ASP A 51 21.23 -1.78 -22.96
N ASP A 52 20.69 -1.05 -21.98
CA ASP A 52 21.09 -1.13 -20.56
C ASP A 52 20.16 -2.05 -19.74
N TYR A 53 19.13 -2.62 -20.37
CA TYR A 53 18.18 -3.47 -19.67
C TYR A 53 18.83 -4.77 -19.17
N ASN A 54 18.63 -5.06 -17.89
CA ASN A 54 19.08 -6.30 -17.28
C ASN A 54 17.95 -6.92 -16.46
N GLY A 55 17.42 -8.05 -16.93
CA GLY A 55 16.31 -8.76 -16.26
C GLY A 55 16.65 -9.19 -14.83
N GLN A 56 17.90 -9.55 -14.52
CA GLN A 56 18.29 -9.89 -13.14
C GLN A 56 18.27 -8.67 -12.22
N ARG A 57 18.68 -7.50 -12.72
CA ARG A 57 18.56 -6.24 -11.95
C ARG A 57 17.09 -5.90 -11.71
N PHE A 58 16.25 -6.05 -12.72
CA PHE A 58 14.81 -5.83 -12.62
C PHE A 58 14.18 -6.73 -11.54
N CYS A 59 14.46 -8.03 -11.55
CA CYS A 59 13.99 -8.95 -10.50
C CYS A 59 14.47 -8.54 -9.10
N LYS A 60 15.74 -8.15 -8.96
CA LYS A 60 16.29 -7.69 -7.67
C LYS A 60 15.60 -6.44 -7.14
N LEU A 61 15.16 -5.52 -8.01
CA LEU A 61 14.38 -4.35 -7.59
C LEU A 61 13.02 -4.77 -7.02
N ILE A 62 12.38 -5.79 -7.61
CA ILE A 62 11.14 -6.36 -7.09
C ILE A 62 11.35 -7.02 -5.73
N ASP A 63 12.42 -7.81 -5.59
CA ASP A 63 12.72 -8.56 -4.35
C ASP A 63 12.85 -7.64 -3.12
N VAL A 64 13.30 -6.40 -3.32
CA VAL A 64 13.46 -5.40 -2.23
C VAL A 64 12.13 -5.10 -1.54
N PHE A 65 11.03 -5.00 -2.29
CA PHE A 65 9.74 -4.55 -1.75
C PHE A 65 8.64 -5.62 -1.79
N ALA A 66 8.87 -6.76 -2.46
CA ALA A 66 7.85 -7.80 -2.64
C ALA A 66 7.28 -8.33 -1.31
N LYS A 67 8.15 -8.60 -0.33
CA LYS A 67 7.73 -9.10 0.99
C LYS A 67 6.89 -8.07 1.77
N PRO A 68 7.36 -6.82 2.03
CA PRO A 68 6.56 -5.83 2.75
C PRO A 68 5.26 -5.49 2.01
N LEU A 69 5.27 -5.43 0.67
CA LEU A 69 4.05 -5.23 -0.11
C LEU A 69 3.03 -6.36 0.08
N HIS A 70 3.46 -7.62 -0.03
CA HIS A 70 2.58 -8.76 0.22
C HIS A 70 1.99 -8.72 1.63
N GLN A 71 2.82 -8.43 2.63
CA GLN A 71 2.38 -8.35 4.02
C GLN A 71 1.35 -7.25 4.22
N HIS A 72 1.59 -6.06 3.65
CA HIS A 72 0.62 -4.96 3.66
C HIS A 72 -0.73 -5.37 3.06
N LEU A 73 -0.73 -5.89 1.83
CA LEU A 73 -1.96 -6.30 1.13
C LEU A 73 -2.74 -7.37 1.90
N THR A 74 -2.03 -8.26 2.60
CA THR A 74 -2.67 -9.28 3.45
C THR A 74 -3.32 -8.65 4.69
N ASN A 75 -2.59 -7.77 5.38
CA ASN A 75 -3.05 -7.17 6.62
C ASN A 75 -4.19 -6.16 6.42
N GLU A 76 -4.24 -5.52 5.26
CA GLU A 76 -5.24 -4.52 4.95
C GLU A 76 -6.66 -5.11 4.79
N ILE A 77 -6.78 -6.35 4.29
CA ILE A 77 -8.08 -7.01 4.06
C ILE A 77 -8.91 -7.07 5.35
N ASP A 78 -8.32 -7.55 6.44
CA ASP A 78 -9.03 -7.69 7.72
C ASP A 78 -9.52 -6.35 8.27
N ILE A 79 -8.74 -5.29 8.01
CA ILE A 79 -9.04 -3.94 8.48
C ILE A 79 -10.18 -3.32 7.67
N LEU A 80 -10.13 -3.42 6.34
CA LEU A 80 -11.20 -2.97 5.47
C LEU A 80 -12.49 -3.78 5.71
N TRP A 81 -12.39 -5.09 5.93
CA TRP A 81 -13.53 -5.93 6.29
C TRP A 81 -14.13 -5.54 7.65
N ALA A 82 -13.29 -5.26 8.66
CA ALA A 82 -13.76 -4.84 9.98
C ALA A 82 -14.60 -3.55 9.92
N MET A 83 -14.43 -2.73 8.88
CA MET A 83 -15.24 -1.53 8.68
C MET A 83 -16.69 -1.83 8.29
N ASP A 84 -16.96 -2.94 7.59
CA ASP A 84 -18.32 -3.40 7.28
C ASP A 84 -19.10 -3.77 8.56
N SER A 85 -18.37 -4.19 9.60
CA SER A 85 -18.95 -4.61 10.88
C SER A 85 -19.23 -3.45 11.85
N VAL A 86 -18.85 -2.22 11.51
CA VAL A 86 -19.04 -1.05 12.37
C VAL A 86 -20.53 -0.71 12.42
N PRO A 87 -21.12 -0.34 13.57
CA PRO A 87 -22.57 -0.12 13.70
C PRO A 87 -23.16 0.88 12.70
N ALA A 88 -22.35 1.82 12.19
CA ALA A 88 -22.75 2.77 11.15
C ALA A 88 -23.03 2.12 9.77
N ASN A 89 -22.47 0.93 9.50
CA ASN A 89 -22.67 0.16 8.26
C ASN A 89 -23.76 -0.92 8.39
N LYS A 90 -24.23 -1.20 9.61
CA LYS A 90 -25.41 -2.04 9.82
C LYS A 90 -26.66 -1.20 9.56
N GLN A 91 -27.12 -1.16 8.31
CA GLN A 91 -28.48 -0.66 8.03
C GLN A 91 -29.52 -1.57 8.72
N PRO A 92 -30.66 -1.01 9.17
CA PRO A 92 -31.75 -1.80 9.74
C PRO A 92 -32.36 -2.77 8.73
#